data_AF-A0A1H1LAB4-F1
#
_entry.id   AF-A0A1H1LAB4-F1
#
_cell.length_a   1.000
_cell.length_b   1.000
_cell.length_c   1.000
_cell.angle_alpha   90.00
_cell.angle_beta   90.00
_cell.angle_gamma   90.00
#
_symmetry.space_group_name_H-M   'P 1'
#
loop_
_entity.id
_entity.type
_entity.pdbx_description
1 polymer ?
#
loop_
_entity_poly.entity_id
_entity_poly.type
_entity_poly.pdbx_seq_one_letter_code
_entity_poly.pdbx_strand_id
1 'polypeptide(L)'
;MHRRAPESATPARGQQTPAAPQAASAGQGGALERGAARPRPLRVGLGVYRLALAGLELLALFGNFNYVLGFSSFATNNFFSYFTIQSAMLAVVMLIAGGIAALLRERDPHWLSIMRTVVMCYLLVSGIVFAVIVAQASTRAYRVDVPWSDTLLHFVVPALALVGWFFDAVISPRSDPMPWSTLGWVLPFPVAWLIFTLIRGADVGWYPYFFLDPAQVGGALGIAFYCLLVLGIFLGVAAMLVAVSRRITARATKLRERLLREQTGQVPPAPAR
;
A
#
# COMPACT_ATOMS: atom_id res chain seq x y z
N MET A 1 7.64 12.48 98.05
CA MET A 1 6.45 12.53 97.15
C MET A 1 6.83 11.84 95.85
N HIS A 2 6.13 10.92 95.18
CA HIS A 2 4.86 10.20 95.34
C HIS A 2 4.95 8.95 94.41
N ARG A 3 4.74 7.72 94.91
CA ARG A 3 3.64 6.75 94.64
C ARG A 3 3.36 6.27 93.18
N ARG A 4 3.67 4.96 92.98
CA ARG A 4 2.94 3.79 92.41
C ARG A 4 2.11 3.82 91.08
N ALA A 5 2.30 2.70 90.34
CA ALA A 5 1.64 2.14 89.13
C ALA A 5 0.13 1.76 89.32
N PRO A 6 -0.64 1.18 88.34
CA PRO A 6 -0.40 -0.14 87.69
C PRO A 6 -0.97 -0.37 86.24
N GLU A 7 -0.85 -1.62 85.78
CA GLU A 7 -1.23 -2.28 84.50
C GLU A 7 -2.68 -2.12 84.00
N SER A 8 -2.89 -2.40 82.69
CA SER A 8 -4.16 -2.94 82.17
C SER A 8 -3.96 -3.81 80.91
N ALA A 9 -4.92 -4.71 80.71
CA ALA A 9 -4.86 -5.97 79.97
C ALA A 9 -5.31 -5.93 78.49
N THR A 10 -5.03 -7.05 77.80
CA THR A 10 -5.33 -7.51 76.42
C THR A 10 -6.79 -7.33 75.94
N PRO A 11 -7.06 -7.33 74.61
CA PRO A 11 -7.68 -8.53 74.03
C PRO A 11 -7.18 -8.93 72.62
N ALA A 12 -7.43 -10.20 72.30
CA ALA A 12 -7.16 -10.87 71.04
C ALA A 12 -8.09 -10.44 69.88
N ARG A 13 -7.67 -10.76 68.63
CA ARG A 13 -8.44 -11.40 67.53
C ARG A 13 -8.16 -10.78 66.16
N GLY A 14 -7.72 -11.61 65.21
CA GLY A 14 -7.62 -11.26 63.79
C GLY A 14 -6.86 -12.32 63.00
N GLN A 15 -7.53 -13.42 62.67
CA GLN A 15 -7.04 -14.44 61.74
C GLN A 15 -6.71 -13.79 60.39
N GLN A 16 -5.44 -13.87 59.96
CA GLN A 16 -5.05 -13.59 58.59
C GLN A 16 -5.37 -14.80 57.73
N THR A 17 -6.32 -14.65 56.81
CA THR A 17 -6.60 -15.58 55.72
C THR A 17 -5.38 -15.61 54.78
N PRO A 18 -4.86 -16.78 54.34
CA PRO A 18 -3.82 -16.80 53.33
C PRO A 18 -4.42 -16.40 51.99
N ALA A 19 -3.88 -15.34 51.38
CA ALA A 19 -4.17 -14.98 50.01
C ALA A 19 -3.74 -16.11 49.05
N ALA A 20 -4.66 -16.58 48.22
CA ALA A 20 -4.36 -17.51 47.14
C ALA A 20 -3.42 -16.86 46.10
N PRO A 21 -2.44 -17.59 45.54
CA PRO A 21 -1.52 -17.02 44.57
C PRO A 21 -2.22 -16.87 43.21
N GLN A 22 -2.65 -15.64 42.88
CA GLN A 22 -2.94 -15.22 41.52
C GLN A 22 -1.62 -14.98 40.78
N ALA A 23 -0.96 -16.05 40.34
CA ALA A 23 0.25 -15.94 39.54
C ALA A 23 0.33 -17.08 38.52
N ALA A 24 -0.62 -17.12 37.56
CA ALA A 24 -0.50 -18.05 36.42
C ALA A 24 -1.27 -17.67 35.13
N SER A 25 -1.90 -16.49 35.01
CA SER A 25 -2.67 -16.15 33.79
C SER A 25 -2.15 -14.94 33.00
N ALA A 26 -1.24 -14.12 33.55
CA ALA A 26 -0.77 -12.90 32.89
C ALA A 26 0.24 -13.14 31.74
N GLY A 27 0.85 -14.34 31.67
CA GLY A 27 1.90 -14.64 30.67
C GLY A 27 1.39 -15.12 29.31
N GLN A 28 0.18 -15.65 29.22
CA GLN A 28 -0.35 -16.24 27.98
C GLN A 28 -1.14 -15.24 27.12
N GLY A 29 -1.73 -14.20 27.74
CA GLY A 29 -2.47 -13.14 27.03
C GLY A 29 -1.57 -12.27 26.13
N GLY A 30 -0.38 -11.87 26.62
CA GLY A 30 0.53 -10.99 25.88
C GLY A 30 1.30 -11.67 24.72
N ALA A 31 1.35 -13.00 24.70
CA ALA A 31 1.93 -13.76 23.59
C ALA A 31 0.95 -13.88 22.41
N LEU A 32 -0.35 -13.95 22.70
CA LEU A 32 -1.40 -14.08 21.70
C LEU A 32 -1.79 -12.74 21.06
N GLU A 33 -1.59 -11.59 21.70
CA GLU A 33 -1.92 -10.27 21.12
C GLU A 33 -0.96 -9.82 20.01
N ARG A 34 0.29 -10.28 20.02
CA ARG A 34 1.29 -9.97 18.99
C ARG A 34 1.13 -10.90 17.81
N GLY A 35 0.26 -10.55 16.85
CA GLY A 35 -0.04 -11.36 15.65
C GLY A 35 1.21 -12.03 15.08
N ALA A 36 1.24 -13.37 15.11
CA ALA A 36 2.44 -14.19 14.94
C ALA A 36 3.32 -13.76 13.76
N ALA A 37 4.65 -13.76 13.94
CA ALA A 37 5.59 -13.46 12.87
C ALA A 37 5.42 -14.48 11.73
N ARG A 38 5.53 -14.05 10.48
CA ARG A 38 5.34 -14.93 9.31
C ARG A 38 6.39 -16.05 9.32
N PRO A 39 6.06 -17.29 8.90
CA PRO A 39 7.05 -18.33 8.69
C PRO A 39 8.15 -17.83 7.75
N ARG A 40 9.41 -18.09 8.12
CA ARG A 40 10.59 -17.71 7.32
C ARG A 40 10.50 -18.09 5.83
N PRO A 41 10.06 -19.30 5.42
CA PRO A 41 10.01 -19.66 3.99
C PRO A 41 9.02 -18.79 3.20
N LEU A 42 7.88 -18.43 3.81
CA LEU A 42 6.92 -17.53 3.17
C LEU A 42 7.50 -16.13 3.00
N ARG A 43 8.21 -15.59 4.00
CA ARG A 43 8.86 -14.26 3.87
C ARG A 43 9.94 -14.28 2.80
N VAL A 44 10.71 -15.36 2.71
CA VAL A 44 11.70 -15.54 1.64
C VAL A 44 11.03 -15.56 0.27
N GLY A 45 9.95 -16.32 0.10
CA GLY A 45 9.17 -16.37 -1.15
C GLY A 45 8.63 -15.00 -1.55
N LEU A 46 8.05 -14.23 -0.62
CA LEU A 46 7.60 -12.86 -0.86
C LEU A 46 8.75 -11.92 -1.25
N GLY A 47 9.91 -12.08 -0.61
CA GLY A 47 11.11 -11.31 -0.91
C GLY A 47 11.59 -11.56 -2.34
N VAL A 48 11.77 -12.82 -2.69
CA VAL A 48 12.17 -13.25 -4.03
C VAL A 48 11.16 -12.79 -5.09
N TYR A 49 9.86 -12.93 -4.82
CA TYR A 49 8.80 -12.46 -5.71
C TYR A 49 8.92 -10.96 -6.02
N ARG A 50 9.08 -10.13 -4.98
CA ARG A 50 9.19 -8.67 -5.14
C ARG A 50 10.45 -8.28 -5.90
N LEU A 51 11.58 -8.96 -5.64
CA LEU A 51 12.84 -8.72 -6.35
C LEU A 51 12.76 -9.16 -7.82
N ALA A 52 12.15 -10.30 -8.11
CA ALA A 52 11.92 -10.77 -9.48
C ALA A 52 11.02 -9.79 -10.25
N LEU A 53 9.96 -9.29 -9.61
CA LEU A 53 9.08 -8.28 -10.21
C LEU A 53 9.81 -6.94 -10.44
N ALA A 54 10.71 -6.54 -9.54
CA ALA A 54 11.56 -5.37 -9.76
C ALA A 54 12.48 -5.55 -10.97
N GLY A 55 13.06 -6.75 -11.14
CA GLY A 55 13.87 -7.08 -12.31
C GLY A 55 13.06 -7.04 -13.61
N LEU A 56 11.81 -7.53 -13.59
CA LEU A 56 10.90 -7.44 -14.74
C LEU A 56 10.55 -5.99 -15.08
N GLU A 57 10.30 -5.15 -14.09
CA GLU A 57 10.01 -3.72 -14.29
C GLU A 57 11.23 -2.97 -14.84
N LEU A 58 12.44 -3.28 -14.35
CA LEU A 58 13.68 -2.75 -14.92
C LEU A 58 13.88 -3.18 -16.37
N LEU A 59 13.57 -4.43 -16.70
CA LEU A 59 13.60 -4.93 -18.07
C LEU A 59 12.60 -4.19 -18.96
N ALA A 60 11.38 -3.93 -18.47
CA ALA A 60 10.37 -3.16 -19.18
C ALA A 60 10.83 -1.71 -19.42
N LEU A 61 11.37 -1.04 -18.39
CA LEU A 61 11.92 0.31 -18.50
C LEU A 61 13.07 0.39 -19.51
N PHE A 62 14.00 -0.56 -19.46
CA PHE A 62 15.12 -0.63 -20.40
C PHE A 62 14.62 -0.89 -21.83
N GLY A 63 13.71 -1.85 -22.00
CA GLY A 63 13.10 -2.15 -23.30
C GLY A 63 12.37 -0.94 -23.89
N ASN A 64 11.60 -0.22 -23.06
CA ASN A 64 10.88 0.98 -23.47
C ASN A 64 11.86 2.10 -23.85
N PHE A 65 12.91 2.36 -23.06
CA PHE A 65 13.95 3.34 -23.39
C PHE A 65 14.65 3.02 -24.71
N ASN A 66 15.06 1.76 -24.93
CA ASN A 66 15.69 1.35 -26.19
C ASN A 66 14.75 1.48 -27.39
N TYR A 67 13.48 1.15 -27.22
CA TYR A 67 12.48 1.31 -28.26
C TYR A 67 12.36 2.78 -28.68
N VAL A 68 12.27 3.70 -27.70
CA VAL A 68 12.08 5.12 -28.03
C VAL A 68 13.33 5.81 -28.55
N LEU A 69 14.54 5.31 -28.25
CA LEU A 69 15.79 5.78 -28.84
C LEU A 69 15.82 5.66 -30.38
N GLY A 70 14.98 4.77 -30.95
CA GLY A 70 14.87 4.59 -32.39
C GLY A 70 14.15 5.73 -33.12
N PHE A 71 13.49 6.66 -32.42
CA PHE A 71 12.76 7.78 -33.04
C PHE A 71 13.61 9.04 -33.12
N SER A 72 13.62 9.70 -34.29
CA SER A 72 14.37 10.94 -34.51
C SER A 72 13.90 12.14 -33.68
N SER A 73 12.65 12.11 -33.20
CA SER A 73 12.05 13.12 -32.31
C SER A 73 12.33 12.89 -30.83
N PHE A 74 13.10 11.84 -30.49
CA PHE A 74 13.38 11.48 -29.11
C PHE A 74 14.22 12.54 -28.38
N ALA A 75 13.83 12.83 -27.14
CA ALA A 75 14.63 13.62 -26.21
C ALA A 75 14.65 12.94 -24.84
N THR A 76 15.85 12.69 -24.30
CA THR A 76 16.03 11.98 -23.03
C THR A 76 15.31 12.67 -21.87
N ASN A 77 15.29 14.00 -21.83
CA ASN A 77 14.58 14.77 -20.82
C ASN A 77 13.05 14.61 -20.91
N ASN A 78 12.49 14.47 -22.12
CA ASN A 78 11.08 14.19 -22.34
C ASN A 78 10.71 12.81 -21.79
N PHE A 79 11.54 11.80 -22.05
CA PHE A 79 11.34 10.44 -21.54
C PHE A 79 11.18 10.39 -20.02
N PHE A 80 12.12 10.99 -19.28
CA PHE A 80 12.06 11.00 -17.82
C PHE A 80 10.98 11.95 -17.26
N SER A 81 10.33 12.75 -18.10
CA SER A 81 9.22 13.62 -17.70
C SER A 81 7.86 12.91 -17.72
N TYR A 82 7.76 11.69 -18.25
CA TYR A 82 6.52 10.91 -18.18
C TYR A 82 6.22 10.45 -16.75
N PHE A 83 4.99 10.67 -16.28
CA PHE A 83 4.55 10.17 -14.98
C PHE A 83 4.68 8.64 -14.89
N THR A 84 4.36 7.93 -15.97
CA THR A 84 4.51 6.47 -16.07
C THR A 84 5.94 6.04 -15.79
N ILE A 85 6.95 6.69 -16.41
CA ILE A 85 8.36 6.33 -16.21
C ILE A 85 8.79 6.59 -14.77
N GLN A 86 8.45 7.75 -14.20
CA GLN A 86 8.84 8.08 -12.83
C GLN A 86 8.14 7.17 -11.80
N SER A 87 6.85 6.84 -12.01
CA SER A 87 6.11 5.93 -11.15
C SER A 87 6.59 4.48 -11.24
N ALA A 88 6.99 4.02 -12.42
CA ALA A 88 7.65 2.72 -12.63
C ALA A 88 9.01 2.66 -11.91
N MET A 89 9.83 3.71 -12.00
CA MET A 89 11.07 3.82 -11.23
C MET A 89 10.81 3.78 -9.71
N LEU A 90 9.77 4.48 -9.24
CA LEU A 90 9.35 4.42 -7.84
C LEU A 90 8.87 3.01 -7.44
N ALA A 91 8.21 2.29 -8.35
CA ALA A 91 7.82 0.91 -8.16
C ALA A 91 9.03 -0.02 -8.02
N VAL A 92 10.05 0.11 -8.86
CA VAL A 92 11.32 -0.63 -8.73
C VAL A 92 11.91 -0.42 -7.33
N VAL A 93 12.08 0.85 -6.91
CA VAL A 93 12.63 1.18 -5.58
C VAL A 93 11.80 0.52 -4.48
N MET A 94 10.47 0.59 -4.59
CA MET A 94 9.58 0.05 -3.57
C MET A 94 9.55 -1.49 -3.53
N LEU A 95 9.64 -2.13 -4.69
CA LEU A 95 9.73 -3.58 -4.81
C LEU A 95 11.06 -4.09 -4.25
N ILE A 96 12.18 -3.41 -4.53
CA ILE A 96 13.50 -3.74 -3.96
C ILE A 96 13.48 -3.57 -2.44
N ALA A 97 13.08 -2.40 -1.94
CA ALA A 97 13.02 -2.15 -0.50
C ALA A 97 12.10 -3.13 0.22
N GLY A 98 10.93 -3.42 -0.36
CA GLY A 98 9.99 -4.40 0.17
C GLY A 98 10.51 -5.84 0.08
N GLY A 99 11.28 -6.18 -0.95
CA GLY A 99 11.94 -7.47 -1.12
C GLY A 99 13.00 -7.70 -0.05
N ILE A 100 13.91 -6.74 0.10
CA ILE A 100 14.97 -6.76 1.13
C ILE A 100 14.35 -6.81 2.54
N ALA A 101 13.33 -6.01 2.82
CA ALA A 101 12.64 -6.06 4.12
C ALA A 101 12.00 -7.44 4.40
N ALA A 102 11.49 -8.11 3.37
CA ALA A 102 10.96 -9.48 3.49
C ALA A 102 12.07 -10.51 3.79
N LEU A 103 13.26 -10.33 3.25
CA LEU A 103 14.39 -11.23 3.49
C LEU A 103 15.04 -11.01 4.86
N LEU A 104 15.13 -9.77 5.33
CA LEU A 104 15.96 -9.41 6.48
C LEU A 104 15.21 -9.26 7.81
N ARG A 105 13.92 -8.91 7.78
CA ARG A 105 13.17 -8.58 9.01
C ARG A 105 12.33 -9.79 9.48
N GLU A 106 11.42 -9.58 10.43
CA GLU A 106 10.35 -10.55 10.72
C GLU A 106 8.98 -10.01 10.30
N ARG A 107 8.84 -8.68 10.26
CA ARG A 107 7.62 -7.97 9.92
C ARG A 107 7.93 -6.75 9.05
N ASP A 108 7.02 -6.46 8.14
CA ASP A 108 7.06 -5.27 7.29
C ASP A 108 6.65 -4.05 8.15
N PRO A 109 7.38 -2.92 8.11
CA PRO A 109 7.01 -1.74 8.88
C PRO A 109 5.70 -1.12 8.36
N HIS A 110 4.94 -0.46 9.23
CA HIS A 110 3.62 0.07 8.88
C HIS A 110 3.63 1.06 7.70
N TRP A 111 4.65 1.92 7.61
CA TRP A 111 4.80 2.89 6.53
C TRP A 111 4.97 2.20 5.16
N LEU A 112 5.64 1.04 5.12
CA LEU A 112 5.89 0.29 3.88
C LEU A 112 4.59 -0.19 3.26
N SER A 113 3.61 -0.58 4.07
CA SER A 113 2.28 -0.99 3.59
C SER A 113 1.50 0.18 2.97
N ILE A 114 1.61 1.38 3.54
CA ILE A 114 0.99 2.59 2.98
C ILE A 114 1.68 2.95 1.65
N MET A 115 3.00 3.04 1.64
CA MET A 115 3.78 3.40 0.43
C MET A 115 3.59 2.39 -0.70
N ARG A 116 3.54 1.09 -0.41
CA ARG A 116 3.19 0.07 -1.41
C ARG A 116 1.81 0.28 -2.01
N THR A 117 0.84 0.71 -1.20
CA THR A 117 -0.52 1.00 -1.69
C THR A 117 -0.54 2.27 -2.55
N VAL A 118 0.25 3.28 -2.17
CA VAL A 118 0.43 4.51 -2.96
C VAL A 118 1.06 4.20 -4.32
N VAL A 119 2.17 3.46 -4.34
CA VAL A 119 2.86 3.05 -5.58
C VAL A 119 1.99 2.14 -6.43
N MET A 120 1.24 1.22 -5.81
CA MET A 120 0.25 0.38 -6.51
C MET A 120 -0.81 1.24 -7.20
N CYS A 121 -1.30 2.30 -6.55
CA CYS A 121 -2.21 3.26 -7.17
C CYS A 121 -1.57 3.87 -8.42
N TYR A 122 -0.31 4.28 -8.36
CA TYR A 122 0.37 4.91 -9.50
C TYR A 122 0.52 3.99 -10.70
N LEU A 123 0.88 2.71 -10.46
CA LEU A 123 0.96 1.69 -11.51
C LEU A 123 -0.41 1.45 -12.16
N LEU A 124 -1.47 1.29 -11.36
CA LEU A 124 -2.82 1.06 -11.89
C LEU A 124 -3.34 2.25 -12.68
N VAL A 125 -3.16 3.48 -12.16
CA VAL A 125 -3.59 4.69 -12.85
C VAL A 125 -2.83 4.85 -14.16
N SER A 126 -1.53 4.59 -14.19
CA SER A 126 -0.73 4.65 -15.42
C SER A 126 -1.22 3.64 -16.46
N GLY A 127 -1.51 2.40 -16.06
CA GLY A 127 -2.09 1.39 -16.94
C GLY A 127 -3.48 1.76 -17.46
N ILE A 128 -4.36 2.29 -16.61
CA ILE A 128 -5.71 2.75 -16.99
C ILE A 128 -5.62 3.90 -18.00
N VAL A 129 -4.83 4.94 -17.70
CA VAL A 129 -4.68 6.10 -18.58
C VAL A 129 -4.08 5.69 -19.92
N PHE A 130 -3.08 4.81 -19.92
CA PHE A 130 -2.50 4.26 -21.15
C PHE A 130 -3.53 3.47 -21.97
N ALA A 131 -4.31 2.60 -21.34
CA ALA A 131 -5.37 1.85 -22.02
C ALA A 131 -6.41 2.77 -22.68
N VAL A 132 -6.81 3.85 -21.98
CA VAL A 132 -7.73 4.86 -22.51
C VAL A 132 -7.10 5.58 -23.70
N ILE A 133 -5.83 5.99 -23.62
CA ILE A 133 -5.11 6.65 -24.73
C ILE A 133 -5.05 5.74 -25.95
N VAL A 134 -4.65 4.47 -25.78
CA VAL A 134 -4.57 3.50 -26.89
C VAL A 134 -5.95 3.22 -27.49
N ALA A 135 -6.99 3.09 -26.66
CA ALA A 135 -8.35 2.91 -27.15
C ALA A 135 -8.83 4.11 -27.97
N GLN A 136 -8.61 5.33 -27.49
CA GLN A 136 -8.97 6.56 -28.21
C GLN A 136 -8.14 6.78 -29.48
N ALA A 137 -6.92 6.25 -29.53
CA ALA A 137 -6.10 6.31 -30.72
C ALA A 137 -6.70 5.54 -31.88
N SER A 138 -7.13 4.30 -31.60
CA SER A 138 -7.73 3.42 -32.59
C SER A 138 -8.99 4.01 -33.24
N THR A 139 -9.72 4.88 -32.53
CA THR A 139 -10.95 5.51 -33.04
C THR A 139 -10.70 6.78 -33.86
N ARG A 140 -9.49 7.33 -33.83
CA ARG A 140 -9.11 8.61 -34.48
C ARG A 140 -8.14 8.43 -35.66
N ALA A 141 -8.08 7.23 -36.24
CA ALA A 141 -7.25 6.86 -37.40
C ALA A 141 -5.73 7.06 -37.23
N TYR A 142 -5.23 7.16 -35.99
CA TYR A 142 -3.79 7.08 -35.71
C TYR A 142 -3.46 5.79 -34.97
N ARG A 143 -2.41 5.10 -35.40
CA ARG A 143 -1.95 3.85 -34.79
C ARG A 143 -0.95 4.16 -33.69
N VAL A 144 -1.26 3.73 -32.47
CA VAL A 144 -0.27 3.65 -31.38
C VAL A 144 0.25 2.23 -31.35
N ASP A 145 1.50 2.03 -31.77
CA ASP A 145 2.16 0.75 -31.59
C ASP A 145 2.49 0.53 -30.11
N VAL A 146 2.12 -0.65 -29.60
CA VAL A 146 2.35 -1.03 -28.21
C VAL A 146 3.44 -2.10 -28.21
N PRO A 147 4.72 -1.74 -28.01
CA PRO A 147 5.80 -2.72 -27.94
C PRO A 147 5.63 -3.64 -26.71
N TRP A 148 6.36 -4.74 -26.71
CA TRP A 148 6.36 -5.69 -25.59
C TRP A 148 6.70 -5.00 -24.25
N SER A 149 7.61 -4.03 -24.28
CA SER A 149 8.02 -3.27 -23.11
C SER A 149 6.88 -2.43 -22.54
N ASP A 150 6.06 -1.82 -23.40
CA ASP A 150 4.88 -1.06 -22.96
C ASP A 150 3.80 -1.98 -22.42
N THR A 151 3.67 -3.16 -23.01
CA THR A 151 2.77 -4.20 -22.50
C THR A 151 3.17 -4.63 -21.09
N LEU A 152 4.48 -4.79 -20.84
CA LEU A 152 4.97 -5.11 -19.50
C LEU A 152 4.71 -3.95 -18.52
N LEU A 153 5.09 -2.74 -18.90
CA LEU A 153 5.04 -1.54 -18.05
C LEU A 153 3.60 -1.17 -17.65
N HIS A 154 2.65 -1.28 -18.57
CA HIS A 154 1.29 -0.79 -18.36
C HIS A 154 0.30 -1.88 -17.94
N PHE A 155 0.58 -3.16 -18.21
CA PHE A 155 -0.37 -4.23 -17.96
C PHE A 155 0.20 -5.38 -17.12
N VAL A 156 1.32 -5.99 -17.54
CA VAL A 156 1.81 -7.22 -16.88
C VAL A 156 2.37 -6.92 -15.49
N VAL A 157 3.28 -5.96 -15.36
CA VAL A 157 3.87 -5.62 -14.06
C VAL A 157 2.81 -5.05 -13.11
N PRO A 158 1.92 -4.11 -13.50
CA PRO A 158 0.82 -3.68 -12.64
C PRO A 158 -0.09 -4.83 -12.19
N ALA A 159 -0.43 -5.79 -13.07
CA ALA A 159 -1.23 -6.94 -12.69
C ALA A 159 -0.52 -7.84 -11.66
N LEU A 160 0.75 -8.17 -11.89
CA LEU A 160 1.55 -8.96 -10.95
C LEU A 160 1.77 -8.20 -9.63
N ALA A 161 2.02 -6.89 -9.66
CA ALA A 161 2.14 -6.07 -8.47
C ALA A 161 0.83 -6.10 -7.66
N LEU A 162 -0.33 -6.04 -8.32
CA LEU A 162 -1.63 -6.13 -7.68
C LEU A 162 -1.86 -7.49 -7.02
N VAL A 163 -1.51 -8.58 -7.72
CA VAL A 163 -1.56 -9.94 -7.16
C VAL A 163 -0.69 -10.05 -5.92
N GLY A 164 0.54 -9.55 -5.97
CA GLY A 164 1.45 -9.54 -4.82
C GLY A 164 0.93 -8.70 -3.66
N TRP A 165 0.39 -7.52 -3.95
CA TRP A 165 -0.24 -6.63 -2.96
C TRP A 165 -1.44 -7.31 -2.28
N PHE A 166 -2.29 -8.00 -3.05
CA PHE A 166 -3.45 -8.71 -2.53
C PHE A 166 -3.04 -9.92 -1.68
N PHE A 167 -2.09 -10.72 -2.16
CA PHE A 167 -1.57 -11.88 -1.44
C PHE A 167 -0.95 -11.48 -0.09
N ASP A 168 -0.18 -10.39 -0.07
CA ASP A 168 0.35 -9.80 1.16
C ASP A 168 -0.76 -9.37 2.14
N ALA A 169 -1.82 -8.74 1.62
CA ALA A 169 -2.95 -8.30 2.42
C ALA A 169 -3.74 -9.47 3.02
N VAL A 170 -3.91 -10.58 2.29
CA VAL A 170 -4.67 -11.76 2.73
C VAL A 170 -3.89 -12.61 3.72
N ILE A 171 -2.62 -12.89 3.47
CA ILE A 171 -1.82 -13.79 4.33
C ILE A 171 -1.34 -13.09 5.59
N SER A 172 -1.16 -11.78 5.52
CA SER A 172 -0.76 -10.99 6.66
C SER A 172 -1.65 -9.77 6.82
N PRO A 173 -2.94 -9.98 7.14
CA PRO A 173 -3.87 -8.89 7.38
C PRO A 173 -3.30 -7.99 8.47
N ARG A 174 -3.35 -6.68 8.22
CA ARG A 174 -2.96 -5.70 9.24
C ARG A 174 -3.84 -5.88 10.47
N SER A 175 -3.29 -5.67 11.65
CA SER A 175 -4.08 -5.58 12.89
C SER A 175 -5.08 -4.43 12.81
N ASP A 176 -4.66 -3.32 12.20
CA ASP A 176 -5.48 -2.13 12.02
C ASP A 176 -5.90 -1.93 10.56
N PRO A 177 -7.16 -1.52 10.31
CA PRO A 177 -7.63 -1.18 8.97
C PRO A 177 -6.77 -0.08 8.33
N MET A 178 -6.52 -0.18 7.02
CA MET A 178 -5.84 0.87 6.26
C MET A 178 -6.57 2.21 6.45
N PRO A 179 -5.89 3.30 6.84
CA PRO A 179 -6.54 4.57 7.10
C PRO A 179 -6.94 5.26 5.80
N TRP A 180 -8.10 5.91 5.80
CA TRP A 180 -8.58 6.71 4.66
C TRP A 180 -7.69 7.92 4.36
N SER A 181 -6.85 8.36 5.32
CA SER A 181 -5.80 9.36 5.07
C SER A 181 -4.77 8.91 4.02
N THR A 182 -4.72 7.62 3.66
CA THR A 182 -3.93 7.11 2.52
C THR A 182 -4.31 7.79 1.20
N LEU A 183 -5.56 8.26 1.04
CA LEU A 183 -5.98 9.05 -0.14
C LEU A 183 -5.21 10.39 -0.22
N GLY A 184 -4.90 11.00 0.93
CA GLY A 184 -4.05 12.19 0.95
C GLY A 184 -2.63 11.88 0.49
N TRP A 185 -2.10 10.70 0.86
CA TRP A 185 -0.73 10.30 0.51
C TRP A 185 -0.52 9.96 -0.97
N VAL A 186 -1.57 9.69 -1.75
CA VAL A 186 -1.41 9.45 -3.19
C VAL A 186 -1.19 10.73 -4.00
N LEU A 187 -1.58 11.90 -3.51
CA LEU A 187 -1.58 13.14 -4.29
C LEU A 187 -0.25 13.92 -4.36
N PRO A 188 0.63 13.95 -3.34
CA PRO A 188 1.80 14.82 -3.34
C PRO A 188 2.70 14.62 -4.57
N PHE A 189 2.97 13.38 -4.94
CA PHE A 189 3.84 13.08 -6.08
C PHE A 189 3.20 13.45 -7.44
N PRO A 190 1.96 13.04 -7.78
CA PRO A 190 1.27 13.51 -8.98
C PRO A 190 1.12 15.03 -9.08
N VAL A 191 0.84 15.71 -7.97
CA VAL A 191 0.69 17.18 -7.96
C VAL A 191 2.04 17.85 -8.21
N ALA A 192 3.11 17.41 -7.53
CA ALA A 192 4.45 17.94 -7.77
C ALA A 192 4.88 17.70 -9.23
N TRP A 193 4.63 16.50 -9.75
CA TRP A 193 4.90 16.15 -11.14
C TRP A 193 4.11 17.02 -12.13
N LEU A 194 2.83 17.29 -11.85
CA LEU A 194 1.98 18.12 -12.69
C LEU A 194 2.50 19.56 -12.74
N ILE A 195 2.80 20.15 -11.59
CA ILE A 195 3.36 21.51 -11.49
C ILE A 195 4.65 21.61 -12.29
N PHE A 196 5.59 20.68 -12.08
CA PHE A 196 6.84 20.60 -12.82
C PHE A 196 6.58 20.51 -14.33
N THR A 197 5.68 19.62 -14.74
CA THR A 197 5.38 19.36 -16.15
C THR A 197 4.76 20.57 -16.84
N LEU A 198 3.87 21.31 -16.18
CA LEU A 198 3.24 22.49 -16.76
C LEU A 198 4.23 23.65 -16.92
N ILE A 199 5.09 23.89 -15.91
CA ILE A 199 6.13 24.92 -15.98
C ILE A 199 7.12 24.58 -17.10
N ARG A 200 7.72 23.39 -17.02
CA ARG A 200 8.68 22.91 -18.03
C ARG A 200 8.08 22.93 -19.43
N GLY A 201 6.84 22.47 -19.57
CA GLY A 201 6.18 22.36 -20.87
C GLY A 201 5.96 23.71 -21.54
N ALA A 202 5.71 24.77 -20.76
CA ALA A 202 5.62 26.14 -21.28
C ALA A 202 6.98 26.64 -21.81
N ASP A 203 8.08 26.27 -21.15
CA ASP A 203 9.44 26.69 -21.55
C ASP A 203 9.96 25.93 -22.78
N VAL A 204 9.74 24.61 -22.84
CA VAL A 204 10.30 23.75 -23.90
C VAL A 204 9.33 23.46 -25.05
N GLY A 205 8.07 23.88 -24.93
CA GLY A 205 7.04 23.66 -25.95
C GLY A 205 6.62 22.20 -26.13
N TRP A 206 6.78 21.36 -25.10
CA TRP A 206 6.43 19.95 -25.16
C TRP A 206 5.82 19.44 -23.86
N TYR A 207 4.77 18.62 -23.99
CA TYR A 207 4.07 17.98 -22.88
C TYR A 207 4.02 16.47 -23.07
N PRO A 208 4.16 15.67 -22.00
CA PRO A 208 4.16 14.21 -22.08
C PRO A 208 2.81 13.62 -22.50
N TYR A 209 1.73 14.35 -22.28
CA TYR A 209 0.39 13.91 -22.62
C TYR A 209 -0.37 15.02 -23.33
N PHE A 210 -1.15 14.65 -24.36
CA PHE A 210 -1.95 15.60 -25.15
C PHE A 210 -2.87 16.45 -24.28
N PHE A 211 -3.39 15.88 -23.20
CA PHE A 211 -4.33 16.56 -22.32
C PHE A 211 -3.70 17.63 -21.42
N LEU A 212 -2.38 17.74 -21.43
CA LEU A 212 -1.64 18.81 -20.76
C LEU A 212 -1.18 19.90 -21.74
N ASP A 213 -1.33 19.67 -23.04
CA ASP A 213 -0.94 20.62 -24.08
C ASP A 213 -2.08 21.61 -24.37
N PRO A 214 -1.94 22.91 -24.04
CA PRO A 214 -3.00 23.89 -24.26
C PRO A 214 -3.41 24.01 -25.73
N ALA A 215 -2.51 23.71 -26.68
CA ALA A 215 -2.82 23.75 -28.10
C ALA A 215 -3.75 22.60 -28.53
N GLN A 216 -3.78 21.49 -27.80
CA GLN A 216 -4.58 20.31 -28.13
C GLN A 216 -5.92 20.24 -27.42
N VAL A 217 -6.09 20.98 -26.31
CA VAL A 217 -7.33 20.94 -25.50
C VAL A 217 -8.04 22.28 -25.35
N GLY A 218 -7.64 23.31 -26.10
CA GLY A 218 -8.31 24.62 -26.10
C GLY A 218 -7.95 25.48 -24.89
N GLY A 219 -6.70 25.39 -24.42
CA GLY A 219 -6.14 26.22 -23.35
C GLY A 219 -6.34 25.66 -21.94
N ALA A 220 -6.20 26.54 -20.94
CA ALA A 220 -6.14 26.16 -19.52
C ALA A 220 -7.41 25.46 -19.01
N LEU A 221 -8.59 25.80 -19.54
CA LEU A 221 -9.85 25.16 -19.15
C LEU A 221 -9.90 23.67 -19.56
N GLY A 222 -9.39 23.34 -20.76
CA GLY A 222 -9.28 21.96 -21.22
C GLY A 222 -8.31 21.15 -20.35
N ILE A 223 -7.16 21.74 -20.03
CA ILE A 223 -6.18 21.12 -19.12
C ILE A 223 -6.81 20.85 -17.76
N ALA A 224 -7.51 21.85 -17.18
CA ALA A 224 -8.17 21.71 -15.89
C ALA A 224 -9.21 20.57 -15.89
N PHE A 225 -10.01 20.44 -16.94
CA PHE A 225 -10.98 19.35 -17.09
C PHE A 225 -10.32 17.97 -17.05
N TYR A 226 -9.27 17.75 -17.84
CA TYR A 226 -8.56 16.46 -17.85
C TYR A 226 -7.81 16.20 -16.54
N CYS A 227 -7.21 17.23 -15.92
CA CYS A 227 -6.60 17.10 -14.59
C CYS A 227 -7.63 16.67 -13.54
N LEU A 228 -8.85 17.21 -13.57
CA LEU A 228 -9.94 16.78 -12.68
C LEU A 228 -10.38 15.34 -12.96
N LEU A 229 -10.44 14.92 -14.24
CA LEU A 229 -10.73 13.54 -14.60
C LEU A 229 -9.67 12.57 -14.06
N VAL A 230 -8.39 12.88 -14.29
CA VAL A 230 -7.26 12.06 -13.80
C VAL A 230 -7.21 12.04 -12.28
N LEU A 231 -7.48 13.17 -11.61
CA LEU A 231 -7.62 13.23 -10.15
C LEU A 231 -8.74 12.29 -9.66
N GLY A 232 -9.89 12.27 -10.34
CA GLY A 232 -10.97 11.33 -10.06
C GLY A 232 -10.54 9.87 -10.16
N ILE A 233 -9.73 9.52 -11.18
CA ILE A 233 -9.18 8.18 -11.35
C ILE A 233 -8.21 7.84 -10.19
N PHE A 234 -7.29 8.74 -9.84
CA PHE A 234 -6.39 8.54 -8.69
C PHE A 234 -7.15 8.29 -7.39
N LEU A 235 -8.12 9.14 -7.07
CA LEU A 235 -8.91 9.02 -5.84
C LEU A 235 -9.79 7.77 -5.86
N GLY A 236 -10.38 7.43 -7.00
CA GLY A 236 -11.18 6.22 -7.17
C GLY A 236 -10.37 4.93 -6.99
N VAL A 237 -9.20 4.83 -7.63
CA VAL A 237 -8.29 3.68 -7.47
C VAL A 237 -7.76 3.59 -6.05
N ALA A 238 -7.32 4.71 -5.46
CA ALA A 238 -6.86 4.74 -4.07
C ALA A 238 -7.96 4.33 -3.09
N ALA A 239 -9.18 4.84 -3.27
CA ALA A 239 -10.33 4.47 -2.45
C ALA A 239 -10.67 2.99 -2.58
N MET A 240 -10.60 2.43 -3.80
CA MET A 240 -10.80 1.01 -4.03
C MET A 240 -9.75 0.16 -3.29
N LEU A 241 -8.46 0.48 -3.43
CA LEU A 241 -7.38 -0.24 -2.75
C LEU A 241 -7.53 -0.18 -1.22
N VAL A 242 -7.84 1.00 -0.68
CA VAL A 242 -8.10 1.18 0.76
C VAL A 242 -9.33 0.37 1.19
N ALA A 243 -10.43 0.42 0.45
CA ALA A 243 -11.64 -0.34 0.78
C ALA A 243 -11.40 -1.85 0.77
N VAL A 244 -10.69 -2.37 -0.24
CA VAL A 244 -10.31 -3.78 -0.33
C VAL A 244 -9.44 -4.18 0.86
N SER A 245 -8.39 -3.40 1.15
CA SER A 245 -7.50 -3.67 2.29
C SER A 245 -8.26 -3.71 3.62
N ARG A 246 -9.16 -2.74 3.86
CA ARG A 246 -9.99 -2.69 5.06
C ARG A 246 -10.95 -3.88 5.15
N ARG A 247 -11.56 -4.32 4.04
CA ARG A 247 -12.44 -5.50 4.00
C ARG A 247 -11.68 -6.78 4.33
N ILE A 248 -10.45 -6.93 3.83
CA ILE A 248 -9.60 -8.08 4.14
C ILE A 248 -9.25 -8.10 5.64
N THR A 249 -8.80 -6.97 6.21
CA THR A 249 -8.54 -6.85 7.64
C THR A 249 -9.77 -7.19 8.48
N ALA A 250 -10.94 -6.63 8.16
CA ALA A 250 -12.16 -6.90 8.92
C ALA A 250 -12.58 -8.38 8.90
N ARG A 251 -12.42 -9.07 7.77
CA ARG A 251 -12.69 -10.51 7.65
C ARG A 251 -11.72 -11.34 8.48
N ALA A 252 -10.44 -10.98 8.45
CA ALA A 252 -9.41 -11.65 9.23
C ALA A 252 -9.63 -11.52 10.74
N THR A 253 -9.98 -10.31 11.21
CA THR A 253 -10.30 -10.08 12.63
C THR A 253 -11.48 -10.92 13.08
N LYS A 254 -12.58 -10.94 12.32
CA LYS A 254 -13.76 -11.77 12.63
C LYS A 254 -13.45 -13.27 12.68
N LEU A 255 -12.67 -13.77 11.71
CA LEU A 255 -12.26 -15.17 11.68
C LEU A 255 -11.42 -15.53 12.93
N ARG A 256 -10.48 -14.66 13.29
CA ARG A 256 -9.65 -14.85 14.48
C ARG A 256 -10.47 -14.88 15.76
N GLU A 257 -11.42 -13.96 15.92
CA GLU A 257 -12.34 -13.96 17.07
C GLU A 257 -13.17 -15.24 17.14
N ARG A 258 -13.65 -15.76 16.00
CA ARG A 258 -14.41 -17.01 15.95
C ARG A 258 -13.57 -18.19 16.41
N LEU A 259 -12.35 -18.33 15.87
CA LEU A 259 -11.44 -19.41 16.24
C LEU A 259 -11.05 -19.36 17.72
N LEU A 260 -10.87 -18.15 18.28
CA LEU A 260 -10.60 -17.98 19.70
C LEU A 260 -11.79 -18.42 20.57
N ARG A 261 -13.04 -18.11 20.17
CA ARG A 261 -14.25 -18.57 20.88
C ARG A 261 -14.41 -20.10 20.83
N GLU A 262 -14.15 -20.70 19.67
CA GLU A 262 -14.19 -22.16 19.48
C GLU A 262 -13.13 -22.85 20.36
N GLN A 263 -11.92 -22.26 20.49
CA GLN A 263 -10.86 -22.78 21.36
C GLN A 263 -11.12 -22.59 22.86
N THR A 264 -11.74 -21.48 23.27
CA THR A 264 -12.03 -21.22 24.69
C THR A 264 -13.31 -21.88 25.18
N GLY A 265 -14.03 -22.60 24.32
CA GLY A 265 -15.28 -23.29 24.68
C GLY A 265 -16.43 -22.35 25.04
N GLN A 266 -16.36 -21.07 24.66
CA GLN A 266 -17.45 -20.12 24.86
C GLN A 266 -18.59 -20.41 23.87
N VAL A 267 -19.54 -21.25 24.30
CA VAL A 267 -20.81 -21.47 23.60
C VAL A 267 -21.65 -20.19 23.67
N PRO A 268 -22.19 -19.66 22.54
CA PRO A 268 -23.07 -18.50 22.58
C PRO A 268 -24.28 -18.78 23.48
N PRO A 269 -24.79 -17.80 24.25
CA PRO A 269 -26.05 -17.97 24.95
C PRO A 269 -27.15 -18.34 23.93
N ALA A 270 -27.92 -19.39 24.24
CA ALA A 270 -29.04 -19.78 23.41
C ALA A 270 -29.98 -18.58 23.20
N PRO A 271 -30.53 -18.38 21.98
CA PRO A 271 -31.47 -17.30 21.75
C PRO A 271 -32.61 -17.41 22.76
N ALA A 272 -32.86 -16.32 23.49
CA ALA A 272 -33.98 -16.23 24.42
C ALA A 272 -35.26 -16.50 23.63
N ARG A 273 -36.00 -17.53 24.06
CA ARG A 273 -37.33 -17.85 23.54
C ARG A 273 -38.35 -16.82 24.01
#